data_AF-A0A2E2JQE4-F1
#
_entry.id   AF-A0A2E2JQE4-F1
#
_cell.length_a   1.000
_cell.length_b   1.000
_cell.length_c   1.000
_cell.angle_alpha   90.00
_cell.angle_beta   90.00
_cell.angle_gamma   90.00
#
_symmetry.space_group_name_H-M   'P 1'
#
loop_
_entity.id
_entity.type
_entity.pdbx_description
1 polymer ?
#
loop_
_entity_poly.entity_id
_entity_poly.type
_entity_poly.pdbx_seq_one_letter_code
_entity_poly.pdbx_strand_id
1 'polypeptide(L)' 'MAGLPTYDTDHPAEMDYPEHERTYEGFLVATKWGSIAVIAIMLGMLVGLLAGGGFIGGFGTFIALMVIAYFVA' A
#
# COMPACT_ATOMS: atom_id res chain seq x y z
N MET A 1 -22.24 -24.33 -32.90
CA MET A 1 -21.80 -24.02 -31.52
C MET A 1 -20.34 -24.45 -31.41
N ALA A 2 -19.40 -23.51 -31.29
CA ALA A 2 -17.99 -23.89 -31.06
C ALA A 2 -17.90 -24.60 -29.71
N GLY A 3 -17.30 -25.79 -29.68
CA GLY A 3 -17.15 -26.59 -28.46
C GLY A 3 -16.40 -25.79 -27.39
N LEU A 4 -16.85 -25.89 -26.14
CA LEU A 4 -16.19 -25.23 -25.01
C LEU A 4 -14.76 -25.75 -24.89
N PRO A 5 -13.76 -24.88 -24.67
CA PRO A 5 -12.37 -25.30 -24.52
C PRO A 5 -12.25 -26.26 -23.33
N THR A 6 -11.72 -27.46 -23.58
CA THR A 6 -11.49 -28.48 -22.54
C THR A 6 -10.17 -28.16 -21.86
N TYR A 7 -10.17 -27.92 -20.55
CA TYR A 7 -8.95 -27.75 -19.75
C TYR A 7 -8.80 -28.97 -18.82
N ASP A 8 -7.56 -29.40 -18.61
CA ASP A 8 -7.24 -30.52 -17.71
C ASP A 8 -7.43 -30.08 -16.26
N THR A 9 -8.45 -30.65 -15.59
CA THR A 9 -8.75 -30.39 -14.18
C THR A 9 -8.09 -31.38 -13.24
N ASP A 10 -7.60 -32.51 -13.77
CA ASP A 10 -7.13 -33.63 -12.97
C ASP A 10 -5.62 -33.54 -12.73
N HIS A 11 -4.88 -32.89 -13.63
CA HIS A 11 -3.43 -32.66 -13.51
C HIS A 11 -3.08 -31.20 -13.82
N PRO A 12 -3.28 -30.26 -12.87
CA PRO A 12 -2.85 -28.88 -13.08
C PRO A 12 -1.33 -28.83 -13.25
N ALA A 13 -0.88 -28.06 -14.24
CA ALA A 13 0.55 -27.83 -14.47
C ALA A 13 1.21 -27.17 -13.25
N GLU A 14 2.47 -27.54 -12.99
CA GLU A 14 3.27 -26.93 -11.93
C GLU A 14 3.50 -25.45 -12.25
N MET A 15 2.99 -24.56 -11.40
CA MET A 15 3.07 -23.10 -11.57
C MET A 15 4.37 -22.58 -10.96
N ASP A 16 5.08 -21.72 -11.68
CA ASP A 16 6.30 -21.06 -11.19
C ASP A 16 5.95 -19.87 -10.28
N TYR A 17 5.92 -20.10 -8.97
CA TYR A 17 5.52 -19.11 -7.95
C TYR A 17 6.50 -17.98 -7.58
N PRO A 18 7.84 -18.07 -7.78
CA PRO A 18 8.78 -17.04 -7.33
C PRO A 18 8.44 -15.62 -7.79
N GLU A 19 8.03 -15.42 -9.05
CA GLU A 19 7.74 -14.08 -9.56
C GLU A 19 6.35 -13.57 -9.11
N HIS A 20 5.41 -14.50 -8.89
CA HIS A 20 4.09 -14.18 -8.31
C HIS A 20 4.24 -13.68 -6.89
N GLU A 21 5.04 -14.37 -6.06
CA GLU A 21 5.33 -13.97 -4.68
C GLU A 21 6.05 -12.62 -4.64
N ARG A 22 7.10 -12.44 -5.46
CA ARG A 22 7.86 -11.18 -5.54
C ARG A 22 6.97 -9.98 -5.88
N THR A 23 6.06 -10.14 -6.85
CA THR A 23 5.14 -9.07 -7.25
C THR A 23 4.12 -8.78 -6.16
N TYR A 24 3.59 -9.83 -5.53
CA TYR A 24 2.62 -9.71 -4.45
C TYR A 24 3.22 -9.03 -3.21
N GLU A 25 4.46 -9.36 -2.84
CA GLU A 25 5.20 -8.66 -1.78
C GLU A 25 5.37 -7.17 -2.10
N GLY A 26 5.73 -6.84 -3.34
CA GLY A 26 5.82 -5.45 -3.79
C GLY A 26 4.49 -4.72 -3.67
N PHE A 27 3.39 -5.37 -4.06
CA PHE A 27 2.04 -4.83 -3.89
C PHE A 27 1.72 -4.57 -2.41
N LEU A 28 1.99 -5.53 -1.51
CA LEU A 28 1.73 -5.38 -0.08
C LEU A 28 2.52 -4.21 0.52
N VAL A 29 3.80 -4.07 0.17
CA VAL A 29 4.65 -2.96 0.61
C VAL A 29 4.09 -1.63 0.11
N ALA A 30 3.75 -1.55 -1.19
CA ALA A 30 3.23 -0.33 -1.79
C ALA A 30 1.87 0.08 -1.19
N THR A 31 0.96 -0.88 -1.00
CA THR A 31 -0.36 -0.62 -0.40
C THR A 31 -0.22 -0.17 1.05
N LYS A 32 0.58 -0.87 1.86
CA LYS A 32 0.80 -0.52 3.27
C LYS A 32 1.33 0.91 3.40
N TRP A 33 2.45 1.21 2.74
CA TRP A 33 3.09 2.52 2.86
C TRP A 33 2.32 3.63 2.15
N GLY A 34 1.65 3.32 1.04
CA GLY A 34 0.76 4.24 0.34
C GLY A 34 -0.43 4.66 1.20
N SER A 35 -1.12 3.71 1.84
CA SER A 35 -2.24 4.01 2.75
C SER A 35 -1.79 4.83 3.96
N ILE A 36 -0.66 4.48 4.57
CA ILE A 36 -0.07 5.24 5.68
C ILE A 36 0.23 6.69 5.26
N ALA A 37 0.85 6.88 4.09
CA ALA A 37 1.18 8.21 3.59
C ALA A 37 -0.07 9.06 3.34
N VAL A 38 -1.14 8.49 2.78
CA VAL A 38 -2.42 9.20 2.59
C VAL A 38 -3.00 9.68 3.93
N ILE A 39 -3.03 8.81 4.94
CA ILE A 39 -3.51 9.16 6.28
C ILE A 39 -2.64 10.27 6.90
N ALA A 40 -1.32 10.14 6.81
CA ALA A 40 -0.38 11.13 7.33
C ALA A 40 -0.53 12.50 6.65
N ILE A 41 -0.78 12.53 5.34
CA ILE A 41 -1.07 13.76 4.59
C ILE A 41 -2.37 14.39 5.08
N MET A 42 -3.45 13.61 5.25
CA MET A 42 -4.73 14.14 5.74
C MET A 42 -4.59 14.77 7.13
N LEU A 43 -3.84 14.13 8.04
CA LEU A 43 -3.58 14.66 9.37
C LEU A 43 -2.65 15.87 9.35
N GLY A 44 -1.62 15.86 8.50
CA GLY A 44 -0.75 17.01 8.28
C GLY A 44 -1.52 18.22 7.74
N MET A 45 -2.44 18.00 6.80
CA MET A 45 -3.35 19.04 6.29
C MET A 45 -4.27 19.57 7.38
N LEU A 46 -4.84 18.71 8.23
CA LEU A 46 -5.65 19.12 9.37
C LEU A 46 -4.87 20.06 10.29
N VAL A 47 -3.63 19.69 10.66
CA VAL A 47 -2.81 20.52 11.54
C VAL A 47 -2.36 21.82 10.86
N GLY A 48 -1.91 21.74 9.61
CA GLY A 48 -1.35 22.87 8.89
C GLY A 48 -2.38 23.90 8.44
N LEU A 49 -3.58 23.46 8.04
CA LEU A 49 -4.61 24.33 7.47
C LEU A 49 -5.70 24.70 8.48
N LEU A 50 -6.13 23.76 9.32
CA LEU A 50 -7.29 23.96 10.21
C LEU A 50 -6.89 24.24 11.66
N ALA A 51 -5.80 23.63 12.16
CA ALA A 51 -5.35 23.81 13.55
C ALA A 51 -4.35 24.96 13.75
N GLY A 52 -4.11 25.80 12.74
CA GLY A 52 -3.23 26.97 12.83
C GLY A 52 -1.73 26.67 12.84
N GLY A 53 -1.30 25.43 12.55
CA GLY A 53 0.11 25.03 12.53
C GLY A 53 0.92 25.53 11.33
N GLY A 54 0.25 26.05 10.29
CA GLY A 54 0.88 26.49 9.04
C GLY A 54 1.67 25.38 8.35
N PHE A 55 2.56 25.76 7.44
CA PHE A 55 3.36 24.77 6.69
C PHE A 55 4.25 23.92 7.60
N ILE A 56 4.91 24.53 8.58
CA ILE A 56 5.85 23.83 9.47
C ILE A 56 5.12 22.83 10.39
N GLY A 57 3.98 23.22 10.98
CA GLY A 57 3.18 22.31 11.79
C GLY A 57 2.57 21.17 10.99
N GLY A 58 2.09 21.45 9.77
CA GLY A 58 1.55 20.41 8.89
C GLY A 58 2.61 19.43 8.39
N PHE A 59 3.73 19.93 7.87
CA PHE A 59 4.84 19.10 7.40
C PHE A 59 5.53 18.36 8.55
N GLY A 60 5.69 19.00 9.70
CA GLY A 60 6.19 18.37 10.92
C GLY A 60 5.29 17.22 11.39
N THR A 61 3.98 17.40 11.35
CA THR A 61 3.00 16.33 11.67
C THR A 61 3.11 15.16 10.70
N PHE A 62 3.22 15.43 9.40
CA PHE A 62 3.43 14.39 8.39
C PHE A 62 4.71 13.56 8.68
N ILE A 63 5.85 14.22 8.89
CA ILE A 63 7.12 13.54 9.19
C ILE A 63 7.03 12.75 10.50
N ALA A 64 6.45 13.33 11.55
CA ALA A 64 6.29 12.65 12.83
C ALA A 64 5.47 11.36 12.68
N LEU A 65 4.37 11.40 11.93
CA LEU A 65 3.54 10.22 11.68
C LEU A 65 4.25 9.17 10.81
N MET A 66 5.03 9.59 9.81
CA MET A 66 5.86 8.67 9.02
C MET A 66 6.93 7.96 9.86
N VAL A 67 7.57 8.70 10.79
CA VAL A 67 8.55 8.13 11.73
C VAL A 67 7.88 7.16 12.68
N ILE A 68 6.72 7.51 13.25
CA ILE A 68 5.95 6.60 14.11
C ILE A 68 5.54 5.34 13.35
N ALA A 69 5.04 5.49 12.12
CA ALA A 69 4.63 4.37 11.29
C ALA A 69 5.78 3.41 11.00
N TYR A 70 7.01 3.90 10.80
CA TYR A 70 8.18 3.06 10.60
C TYR A 70 8.49 2.09 11.75
N PHE A 71 8.15 2.46 12.99
CA PHE A 71 8.37 1.59 14.16
C PHE A 71 7.20 0.67 14.47
N VAL A 72 5.98 1.04 14.07
CA VAL A 72 4.75 0.36 14.50
C VAL A 72 4.12 -0.48 13.39
N ALA A 73 4.33 -0.13 12.12
CA ALA A 73 3.72 -0.79 10.97
C ALA A 73 4.69 -1.75 10.31
#